data_AF-A0A329SRJ7-F1
#
_entry.id   AF-A0A329SRJ7-F1
#
_cell.length_a   1.000
_cell.length_b   1.000
_cell.length_c   1.000
_cell.angle_alpha   90.00
_cell.angle_beta   90.00
_cell.angle_gamma   90.00
#
_symmetry.space_group_name_H-M   'P 1'
#
loop_
_entity.id
_entity.type
_entity.pdbx_description
1 polymer ?
#
loop_
_entity_poly.entity_id
_entity_poly.type
_entity_poly.pdbx_seq_one_letter_code
_entity_poly.pdbx_strand_id
1 'polypeptide(L)'
;MTISSLELALQPTYLDCSSDGASLAVLRKIGVSIADFSPSSANSKDGSAVDVTSDEALQNEHSSAVDVVYQVVKGCVHLDVRDSADCWVRCTLTEGMKVTLGLRTLRRFLPIAGNTAQLLESSKGARSLTARYTRVTDAANHSTLMSASDCRELVCELCRLYYTTEWMTGTGGAISLRHGERIYVTPSGVPKERLQPEDLYVLDLEGGILSNPKAKPGKKAPKLSDCAPLFLNAHKIRKAAVVLHSHGITCNLAAALCDGNSEFRISHQEMIKGITGHGYADTLVVPVIDNAPKESALAEPIARTMEAYPNTSAVLVRHHGLFVWGDSWEAAKRHAECLHYLFEVAIEMRKLNLDYTIPPVSASSSNDNSLTDETSNGELSMAEKHKVVMLDIEGTTTPITFVHDILFPYVTDNVARFLQQTWESADTEADVAALVAQHKQDQADGVNPPVMDDTQAKEQLIEAITAYVKWNVKADRKIGPLKQLQGHMWLQGYESGELKALVYDDVPPCLERLRARGVRVGIYSSGSRQAQKLLFQYSDKGDLREYLTVYFDTKIGHKREVGSYMEIVQSLGVDSGKDVLFVTDVIEEAQAAEAAGLDTVLSVRPGNKPLPETHHFPTIRSFAEL
;
A
#
# COMPACT_ATOMS: atom_id res chain seq x y z
N MET A 1 -8.47 19.48 -23.58
CA MET A 1 -9.93 19.53 -23.38
C MET A 1 -10.35 20.96 -23.06
N THR A 2 -11.51 21.41 -23.51
CA THR A 2 -12.15 22.68 -23.10
C THR A 2 -12.74 22.52 -21.70
N ILE A 3 -12.35 23.40 -20.77
CA ILE A 3 -12.86 23.42 -19.39
C ILE A 3 -14.36 23.69 -19.42
N SER A 4 -15.16 22.89 -18.71
CA SER A 4 -16.61 23.09 -18.65
C SER A 4 -16.96 24.38 -17.89
N SER A 5 -18.09 25.02 -18.21
CA SER A 5 -18.56 26.22 -17.48
C SER A 5 -18.71 25.98 -15.97
N LEU A 6 -19.07 24.74 -15.60
CA LEU A 6 -19.18 24.29 -14.22
C LEU A 6 -17.82 24.15 -13.54
N GLU A 7 -16.79 23.64 -14.22
CA GLU A 7 -15.41 23.60 -13.69
C GLU A 7 -14.85 25.00 -13.46
N LEU A 8 -15.14 25.94 -14.38
CA LEU A 8 -14.70 27.32 -14.25
C LEU A 8 -15.35 28.03 -13.05
N ALA A 9 -16.61 27.69 -12.75
CA ALA A 9 -17.35 28.22 -11.61
C ALA A 9 -16.88 27.61 -10.28
N LEU A 10 -16.55 26.32 -10.26
CA LEU A 10 -16.16 25.59 -9.05
C LEU A 10 -14.69 25.81 -8.65
N GLN A 11 -13.83 26.12 -9.61
CA GLN A 11 -12.38 26.25 -9.43
C GLN A 11 -11.75 25.12 -8.60
N PRO A 12 -12.02 23.84 -8.93
CA PRO A 12 -11.50 22.70 -8.19
C PRO A 12 -9.96 22.70 -8.22
N THR A 13 -9.34 22.80 -7.04
CA THR A 13 -7.87 22.96 -6.91
C THR A 13 -7.35 22.05 -5.80
N TYR A 14 -6.19 21.42 -6.01
CA TYR A 14 -5.52 20.69 -4.93
C TYR A 14 -4.88 21.68 -3.94
N LEU A 15 -5.13 21.50 -2.64
CA LEU A 15 -4.51 22.34 -1.60
C LEU A 15 -3.08 21.92 -1.29
N ASP A 16 -2.78 20.63 -1.46
CA ASP A 16 -1.47 20.07 -1.18
C ASP A 16 -0.45 20.37 -2.31
N CYS A 17 -0.93 20.80 -3.48
CA CYS A 17 -0.13 21.25 -4.62
C CYS A 17 -0.86 22.35 -5.40
N SER A 18 -0.57 23.61 -5.11
CA SER A 18 -1.31 24.77 -5.65
C SER A 18 -1.15 25.00 -7.15
N SER A 19 -0.27 24.27 -7.84
CA SER A 19 -0.09 24.31 -9.30
C SER A 19 -1.01 23.36 -10.06
N ASP A 20 -1.66 22.42 -9.36
CA ASP A 20 -2.42 21.34 -9.99
C ASP A 20 -3.93 21.62 -9.91
N GLY A 21 -4.57 21.74 -11.09
CA GLY A 21 -6.02 21.81 -11.19
C GLY A 21 -6.64 20.43 -10.97
N ALA A 22 -7.67 20.35 -10.12
CA ALA A 22 -8.50 19.15 -10.04
C ALA A 22 -9.61 19.24 -11.10
N SER A 23 -10.17 18.11 -11.53
CA SER A 23 -11.28 18.09 -12.52
C SER A 23 -12.58 17.64 -11.86
N LEU A 24 -13.72 17.92 -12.52
CA LEU A 24 -15.02 17.37 -12.08
C LEU A 24 -15.03 15.84 -12.05
N ALA A 25 -14.17 15.17 -12.83
CA ALA A 25 -14.06 13.72 -12.83
C ALA A 25 -13.51 13.18 -11.50
N VAL A 26 -12.53 13.88 -10.89
CA VAL A 26 -11.99 13.54 -9.57
C VAL A 26 -13.10 13.60 -8.52
N LEU A 27 -13.87 14.69 -8.51
CA LEU A 27 -15.00 14.87 -7.59
C LEU A 27 -16.05 13.77 -7.74
N ARG A 28 -16.43 13.41 -8.97
CA ARG A 28 -17.38 12.32 -9.21
C ARG A 28 -16.87 10.96 -8.73
N LYS A 29 -15.57 10.65 -8.91
CA LYS A 29 -14.95 9.39 -8.47
C LYS A 29 -15.03 9.20 -6.96
N ILE A 30 -15.02 10.30 -6.19
CA ILE A 30 -15.11 10.31 -4.72
C ILE A 30 -16.52 10.59 -4.20
N GLY A 31 -17.55 10.44 -5.04
CA GLY A 31 -18.94 10.57 -4.61
C GLY A 31 -19.46 12.00 -4.47
N VAL A 32 -18.77 12.99 -5.05
CA VAL A 32 -19.20 14.39 -5.07
C VAL A 32 -19.86 14.71 -6.42
N SER A 33 -21.13 15.11 -6.38
CA SER A 33 -21.86 15.57 -7.54
C SER A 33 -22.41 16.97 -7.30
N ILE A 34 -22.20 17.89 -8.25
CA ILE A 34 -22.60 19.28 -8.13
C ILE A 34 -23.51 19.63 -9.30
N ALA A 35 -24.65 20.25 -9.01
CA ALA A 35 -25.62 20.68 -10.00
C ALA A 35 -25.89 22.19 -9.87
N ASP A 36 -25.99 22.86 -11.02
CA ASP A 36 -26.44 24.25 -11.10
C ASP A 36 -27.95 24.35 -10.83
N PHE A 37 -28.34 25.41 -10.13
CA PHE A 37 -29.75 25.71 -9.89
C PHE A 37 -30.36 26.47 -11.08
N SER A 38 -31.54 26.02 -11.53
CA SER A 38 -32.43 26.80 -12.38
C SER A 38 -33.42 27.58 -11.48
N PRO A 39 -33.64 28.90 -11.68
CA PRO A 39 -34.30 29.78 -10.71
C PRO A 39 -35.77 29.49 -10.33
N SER A 40 -36.39 28.43 -10.85
CA SER A 40 -37.85 28.31 -10.89
C SER A 40 -38.50 27.40 -9.84
N SER A 41 -37.80 26.99 -8.78
CA SER A 41 -38.44 26.14 -7.74
C SER A 41 -37.93 26.39 -6.30
N ALA A 42 -37.97 27.64 -5.85
CA ALA A 42 -37.86 27.94 -4.42
C ALA A 42 -39.26 27.93 -3.76
N ASN A 43 -39.74 26.74 -3.40
CA ASN A 43 -40.81 26.60 -2.41
C ASN A 43 -40.67 25.25 -1.68
N SER A 44 -39.90 25.26 -0.59
CA SER A 44 -40.12 24.32 0.52
C SER A 44 -39.58 24.93 1.80
N LYS A 45 -40.51 25.37 2.65
CA LYS A 45 -40.29 25.54 4.09
C LYS A 45 -40.12 24.14 4.68
N ASP A 46 -38.88 23.67 4.81
CA ASP A 46 -38.52 22.61 5.76
C ASP A 46 -37.00 22.41 5.74
N GLY A 47 -36.36 22.76 6.85
CA GLY A 47 -34.92 22.61 7.08
C GLY A 47 -34.33 23.87 7.73
N SER A 48 -33.78 23.72 8.93
CA SER A 48 -33.05 24.79 9.61
C SER A 48 -31.72 25.01 8.91
N ALA A 49 -31.56 26.12 8.19
CA ALA A 49 -30.28 26.50 7.62
C ALA A 49 -29.22 26.63 8.73
N VAL A 50 -28.04 26.08 8.49
CA VAL A 50 -26.91 26.07 9.43
C VAL A 50 -25.91 27.13 9.00
N ASP A 51 -25.46 27.95 9.95
CA ASP A 51 -24.39 28.93 9.72
C ASP A 51 -23.03 28.25 9.89
N VAL A 52 -22.33 28.07 8.77
CA VAL A 52 -21.02 27.39 8.71
C VAL A 52 -20.01 28.08 9.60
N THR A 53 -20.07 29.42 9.76
CA THR A 53 -19.09 30.18 10.57
C THR A 53 -19.16 29.84 12.05
N SER A 54 -20.33 29.41 12.53
CA SER A 54 -20.57 29.04 13.93
C SER A 54 -20.59 27.54 14.20
N ASP A 55 -20.54 26.71 13.15
CA ASP A 55 -20.68 25.26 13.26
C ASP A 55 -19.34 24.54 13.13
N GLU A 56 -18.69 24.33 14.27
CA GLU A 56 -17.36 23.71 14.35
C GLU A 56 -17.33 22.28 13.76
N ALA A 57 -18.44 21.53 13.88
CA ALA A 57 -18.50 20.17 13.38
C ALA A 57 -18.55 20.11 11.84
N LEU A 58 -19.12 21.12 11.17
CA LEU A 58 -19.04 21.25 9.71
C LEU A 58 -17.67 21.76 9.23
N GLN A 59 -16.98 22.57 10.04
CA GLN A 59 -15.64 23.08 9.75
C GLN A 59 -14.54 22.01 9.91
N ASN A 60 -14.76 21.04 10.80
CA ASN A 60 -13.86 19.91 10.99
C ASN A 60 -14.05 18.84 9.91
N GLU A 61 -13.00 18.05 9.65
CA GLU A 61 -13.06 16.93 8.69
C GLU A 61 -14.00 15.83 9.18
N HIS A 62 -15.04 15.56 8.40
CA HIS A 62 -16.11 14.63 8.76
C HIS A 62 -16.64 13.86 7.56
N SER A 63 -17.46 12.86 7.83
CA SER A 63 -18.22 12.06 6.88
C SER A 63 -19.64 11.81 7.39
N SER A 64 -20.47 11.10 6.63
CA SER A 64 -21.79 10.64 7.05
C SER A 64 -22.04 9.20 6.58
N ALA A 65 -22.87 8.46 7.33
CA ALA A 65 -23.25 7.10 7.00
C ALA A 65 -24.25 6.99 5.84
N VAL A 66 -24.82 8.11 5.41
CA VAL A 66 -25.78 8.24 4.31
C VAL A 66 -25.34 9.34 3.35
N ASP A 67 -25.88 9.32 2.14
CA ASP A 67 -25.73 10.44 1.20
C ASP A 67 -26.39 11.69 1.78
N VAL A 68 -25.72 12.83 1.62
CA VAL A 68 -26.21 14.12 2.12
C VAL A 68 -26.17 15.13 0.99
N VAL A 69 -27.25 15.92 0.86
CA VAL A 69 -27.28 17.05 -0.07
C VAL A 69 -27.22 18.34 0.73
N TYR A 70 -26.26 19.19 0.37
CA TYR A 70 -26.15 20.55 0.88
C TYR A 70 -26.50 21.54 -0.21
N GLN A 71 -27.23 22.58 0.15
CA GLN A 71 -27.52 23.73 -0.69
C GLN A 71 -26.98 25.00 -0.05
N VAL A 72 -26.22 25.78 -0.82
CA VAL A 72 -25.80 27.12 -0.37
C VAL A 72 -27.00 28.06 -0.49
N VAL A 73 -27.56 28.48 0.65
CA VAL A 73 -28.73 29.37 0.67
C VAL A 73 -28.36 30.84 0.87
N LYS A 74 -27.12 31.11 1.31
CA LYS A 74 -26.59 32.46 1.46
C LYS A 74 -25.07 32.44 1.42
N GLY A 75 -24.47 33.34 0.65
CA GLY A 75 -23.02 33.57 0.65
C GLY A 75 -22.20 32.57 -0.18
N CYS A 76 -20.92 32.42 0.16
CA CYS A 76 -19.96 31.56 -0.55
C CYS A 76 -19.12 30.76 0.46
N VAL A 77 -18.87 29.49 0.17
CA VAL A 77 -18.19 28.56 1.08
C VAL A 77 -17.19 27.68 0.30
N HIS A 78 -16.04 27.39 0.92
CA HIS A 78 -15.15 26.36 0.40
C HIS A 78 -15.63 24.99 0.89
N LEU A 79 -15.81 24.07 -0.05
CA LEU A 79 -15.94 22.65 0.22
C LEU A 79 -14.58 22.01 -0.05
N ASP A 80 -13.93 21.55 1.01
CA ASP A 80 -12.73 20.72 0.88
C ASP A 80 -13.15 19.25 1.00
N VAL A 81 -12.76 18.40 0.05
CA VAL A 81 -13.02 16.96 0.03
C VAL A 81 -11.74 16.17 -0.15
N ARG A 82 -11.69 14.95 0.39
CA ARG A 82 -10.55 14.04 0.17
C ARG A 82 -10.76 13.18 -1.06
N ASP A 83 -9.73 13.10 -1.90
CA ASP A 83 -9.71 12.12 -2.98
C ASP A 83 -9.32 10.72 -2.48
N SER A 84 -9.19 9.76 -3.42
CA SER A 84 -8.78 8.38 -3.09
C SER A 84 -7.33 8.26 -2.62
N ALA A 85 -6.49 9.27 -2.89
CA ALA A 85 -5.10 9.35 -2.46
C ALA A 85 -4.91 10.12 -1.15
N ASP A 86 -6.02 10.53 -0.52
CA ASP A 86 -6.04 11.34 0.70
C ASP A 86 -5.50 12.77 0.51
N CYS A 87 -5.59 13.33 -0.70
CA CYS A 87 -5.28 14.73 -0.97
C CYS A 87 -6.52 15.62 -0.82
N TRP A 88 -6.34 16.87 -0.40
CA TRP A 88 -7.41 17.86 -0.31
C TRP A 88 -7.70 18.48 -1.68
N VAL A 89 -8.94 18.32 -2.15
CA VAL A 89 -9.50 19.06 -3.28
C VAL A 89 -10.46 20.12 -2.76
N ARG A 90 -10.17 21.38 -3.05
CA ARG A 90 -11.04 22.51 -2.71
C ARG A 90 -11.93 22.89 -3.87
N CYS A 91 -13.22 23.01 -3.61
CA CYS A 91 -14.22 23.60 -4.50
C CYS A 91 -14.78 24.87 -3.87
N THR A 92 -15.09 25.88 -4.68
CA THR A 92 -15.79 27.09 -4.23
C THR A 92 -17.25 26.98 -4.60
N LEU A 93 -18.13 26.90 -3.60
CA LEU A 93 -19.59 26.82 -3.78
C LEU A 93 -20.23 28.19 -3.54
N THR A 94 -21.01 28.65 -4.51
CA THR A 94 -21.73 29.93 -4.45
C THR A 94 -23.23 29.74 -4.20
N GLU A 95 -23.92 30.83 -3.84
CA GLU A 95 -25.36 30.83 -3.55
C GLU A 95 -26.18 30.19 -4.67
N GLY A 96 -27.06 29.26 -4.29
CA GLY A 96 -27.89 28.47 -5.21
C GLY A 96 -27.29 27.12 -5.59
N MET A 97 -25.97 26.91 -5.49
CA MET A 97 -25.36 25.62 -5.82
C MET A 97 -25.84 24.50 -4.89
N LYS A 98 -26.07 23.32 -5.47
CA LYS A 98 -26.38 22.09 -4.74
C LYS A 98 -25.26 21.09 -4.92
N VAL A 99 -24.77 20.56 -3.80
CA VAL A 99 -23.78 19.49 -3.78
C VAL A 99 -24.36 18.26 -3.10
N THR A 100 -24.32 17.14 -3.79
CA THR A 100 -24.58 15.81 -3.26
C THR A 100 -23.25 15.17 -2.89
N LEU A 101 -23.12 14.79 -1.63
CA LEU A 101 -21.97 14.08 -1.08
C LEU A 101 -22.39 12.66 -0.76
N GLY A 102 -21.75 11.68 -1.40
CA GLY A 102 -22.00 10.27 -1.16
C GLY A 102 -21.62 9.85 0.26
N LEU A 103 -22.19 8.73 0.71
CA LEU A 103 -21.85 8.10 1.99
C LEU A 103 -20.33 7.93 2.14
N ARG A 104 -19.84 8.18 3.35
CA ARG A 104 -18.41 8.12 3.72
C ARG A 104 -17.49 9.09 2.95
N THR A 105 -18.00 9.96 2.08
CA THR A 105 -17.21 11.06 1.48
C THR A 105 -16.70 11.96 2.59
N LEU A 106 -15.40 12.15 2.64
CA LEU A 106 -14.71 12.94 3.63
C LEU A 106 -14.62 14.39 3.20
N ARG A 107 -15.09 15.29 4.06
CA ARG A 107 -15.23 16.70 3.74
C ARG A 107 -15.09 17.63 4.93
N ARG A 108 -14.92 18.92 4.64
CA ARG A 108 -15.16 20.03 5.55
C ARG A 108 -15.65 21.26 4.80
N PHE A 109 -16.38 22.13 5.49
CA PHE A 109 -16.83 23.41 4.95
C PHE A 109 -16.09 24.56 5.63
N LEU A 110 -15.41 25.39 4.84
CA LEU A 110 -14.66 26.53 5.36
C LEU A 110 -15.28 27.85 4.90
N PRO A 111 -15.52 28.79 5.82
CA PRO A 111 -15.99 30.12 5.43
C PRO A 111 -14.90 30.87 4.67
N ILE A 112 -15.31 31.68 3.70
CA ILE A 112 -14.41 32.61 3.01
C ILE A 112 -14.31 33.87 3.86
N ALA A 113 -13.08 34.35 4.12
CA ALA A 113 -12.81 35.46 5.02
C ALA A 113 -13.68 36.69 4.69
N GLY A 114 -14.43 37.16 5.70
CA GLY A 114 -15.33 38.32 5.58
C GLY A 114 -16.76 38.02 5.08
N ASN A 115 -17.10 36.76 4.77
CA ASN A 115 -18.44 36.36 4.34
C ASN A 115 -19.11 35.38 5.32
N THR A 116 -20.40 35.59 5.60
CA THR A 116 -21.26 34.60 6.27
C THR A 116 -21.80 33.61 5.23
N ALA A 117 -21.72 32.31 5.50
CA ALA A 117 -22.24 31.27 4.62
C ALA A 117 -23.26 30.39 5.34
N GLN A 118 -24.42 30.17 4.72
CA GLN A 118 -25.47 29.30 5.25
C GLN A 118 -25.73 28.13 4.32
N LEU A 119 -25.78 26.93 4.90
CA LEU A 119 -26.08 25.69 4.21
C LEU A 119 -27.42 25.15 4.67
N LEU A 120 -28.24 24.74 3.70
CA LEU A 120 -29.42 23.92 3.94
C LEU A 120 -29.06 22.45 3.69
N GLU A 121 -29.15 21.63 4.73
CA GLU A 121 -28.88 20.20 4.68
C GLU A 121 -30.20 19.43 4.49
N SER A 122 -30.29 18.54 3.49
CA SER A 122 -31.46 17.69 3.28
C SER A 122 -31.23 16.27 3.82
N SER A 123 -31.11 16.11 5.14
CA SER A 123 -31.10 14.79 5.78
C SER A 123 -32.49 14.42 6.28
N LYS A 124 -32.98 13.20 5.97
CA LYS A 124 -34.17 12.63 6.63
C LYS A 124 -33.80 12.18 8.06
N GLY A 125 -33.53 13.11 8.97
CA GLY A 125 -33.18 12.82 10.37
C GLY A 125 -32.19 13.79 11.00
N ALA A 126 -31.87 13.58 12.29
CA ALA A 126 -30.86 14.37 13.02
C ALA A 126 -29.49 14.24 12.36
N ARG A 127 -28.76 15.37 12.27
CA ARG A 127 -27.44 15.45 11.63
C ARG A 127 -26.45 14.48 12.29
N SER A 128 -26.01 13.47 11.55
CA SER A 128 -25.04 12.48 12.00
C SER A 128 -23.72 12.66 11.23
N LEU A 129 -22.78 13.36 11.86
CA LEU A 129 -21.44 13.58 11.34
C LEU A 129 -20.45 12.64 12.05
N THR A 130 -19.67 11.91 11.28
CA THR A 130 -18.60 11.03 11.77
C THR A 130 -17.27 11.66 11.42
N ALA A 131 -16.56 12.23 12.41
CA ALA A 131 -15.20 12.72 12.21
C ALA A 131 -14.28 11.56 11.78
N ARG A 132 -13.41 11.78 10.77
CA ARG A 132 -12.54 10.73 10.22
C ARG A 132 -11.49 10.28 11.24
N TYR A 133 -10.86 11.27 11.84
CA TYR A 133 -9.87 11.17 12.89
C TYR A 133 -9.97 12.47 13.67
N THR A 134 -10.15 12.39 14.98
CA THR A 134 -9.77 13.52 15.83
C THR A 134 -8.27 13.73 15.61
N ARG A 135 -7.87 14.84 14.98
CA ARG A 135 -6.48 15.29 15.09
C ARG A 135 -6.18 15.32 16.59
N VAL A 136 -5.34 14.41 17.08
CA VAL A 136 -4.86 14.48 18.46
C VAL A 136 -3.88 15.65 18.49
N THR A 137 -4.39 16.86 18.70
CA THR A 137 -3.58 17.99 19.13
C THR A 137 -3.11 17.68 20.54
N ASP A 138 -1.82 17.36 20.68
CA ASP A 138 -1.14 17.00 21.92
C ASP A 138 -1.83 15.88 22.74
N ALA A 139 -1.05 14.88 23.16
CA ALA A 139 -1.49 13.90 24.17
C ALA A 139 -1.97 14.55 25.49
N ALA A 140 -1.73 15.86 25.69
CA ALA A 140 -2.18 16.66 26.80
C ALA A 140 -3.63 17.17 26.71
N ASN A 141 -4.24 17.30 25.51
CA ASN A 141 -5.49 18.05 25.34
C ASN A 141 -6.73 17.24 24.91
N HIS A 142 -6.66 15.91 24.78
CA HIS A 142 -7.86 15.13 24.46
C HIS A 142 -8.49 14.46 25.68
N SER A 143 -9.60 15.06 26.12
CA SER A 143 -10.73 14.39 26.78
C SER A 143 -11.88 14.49 25.78
N THR A 144 -12.28 13.39 25.10
CA THR A 144 -13.70 13.03 24.80
C THR A 144 -13.98 11.95 23.74
N LEU A 145 -13.04 11.38 22.96
CA LEU A 145 -13.44 10.52 21.82
C LEU A 145 -12.78 9.14 21.66
N MET A 146 -11.89 8.70 22.56
CA MET A 146 -11.49 7.29 22.64
C MET A 146 -11.73 6.77 24.05
N SER A 147 -12.43 5.64 24.18
CA SER A 147 -12.55 4.96 25.46
C SER A 147 -11.23 4.25 25.80
N ALA A 148 -11.02 3.92 27.08
CA ALA A 148 -9.88 3.12 27.49
C ALA A 148 -9.85 1.72 26.83
N SER A 149 -11.01 1.21 26.37
CA SER A 149 -11.10 -0.03 25.59
C SER A 149 -10.45 0.15 24.22
N ASP A 150 -10.81 1.23 23.52
CA ASP A 150 -10.35 1.52 22.15
C ASP A 150 -8.83 1.71 22.10
N CYS A 151 -8.25 2.38 23.12
CA CYS A 151 -6.79 2.52 23.22
C CYS A 151 -6.08 1.17 23.36
N ARG A 152 -6.64 0.24 24.14
CA ARG A 152 -6.06 -1.10 24.34
C ARG A 152 -6.21 -1.95 23.09
N GLU A 153 -7.37 -1.89 22.44
CA GLU A 153 -7.62 -2.58 21.18
C GLU A 153 -6.69 -2.11 20.07
N LEU A 154 -6.48 -0.79 19.93
CA LEU A 154 -5.56 -0.22 18.97
C LEU A 154 -4.12 -0.71 19.18
N VAL A 155 -3.64 -0.77 20.42
CA VAL A 155 -2.31 -1.32 20.73
C VAL A 155 -2.21 -2.78 20.27
N CYS A 156 -3.22 -3.60 20.54
CA CYS A 156 -3.26 -4.99 20.11
C CYS A 156 -3.30 -5.14 18.58
N GLU A 157 -4.07 -4.30 17.88
CA GLU A 157 -4.15 -4.28 16.43
C GLU A 157 -2.80 -3.92 15.80
N LEU A 158 -2.16 -2.86 16.28
CA LEU A 158 -0.83 -2.46 15.81
C LEU A 158 0.22 -3.55 16.06
N CYS A 159 0.18 -4.23 17.21
CA CYS A 159 1.06 -5.38 17.46
C CYS A 159 0.85 -6.53 16.48
N ARG A 160 -0.39 -6.83 16.07
CA ARG A 160 -0.66 -7.86 15.04
C ARG A 160 -0.09 -7.43 13.69
N LEU A 161 -0.33 -6.18 13.29
CA LEU A 161 0.22 -5.62 12.07
C LEU A 161 1.75 -5.72 12.07
N TYR A 162 2.41 -5.25 13.12
CA TYR A 162 3.88 -5.25 13.20
C TYR A 162 4.50 -6.63 13.36
N TYR A 163 3.74 -7.62 13.80
CA TYR A 163 4.16 -9.01 13.70
C TYR A 163 4.14 -9.48 12.24
N THR A 164 3.08 -9.17 11.47
CA THR A 164 3.00 -9.55 10.04
C THR A 164 4.05 -8.88 9.16
N THR A 165 4.56 -7.71 9.55
CA THR A 165 5.69 -7.04 8.87
C THR A 165 7.06 -7.48 9.40
N GLU A 166 7.09 -8.48 10.28
CA GLU A 166 8.28 -9.04 10.92
C GLU A 166 9.05 -8.11 11.89
N TRP A 167 8.43 -7.01 12.34
CA TRP A 167 9.07 -6.02 13.23
C TRP A 167 9.01 -6.39 14.71
N MET A 168 8.05 -7.24 15.09
CA MET A 168 7.80 -7.68 16.48
C MET A 168 7.77 -9.22 16.61
N THR A 169 8.64 -9.90 15.86
CA THR A 169 8.73 -11.38 15.88
C THR A 169 9.47 -11.89 17.11
N GLY A 170 9.29 -13.18 17.43
CA GLY A 170 10.06 -13.84 18.50
C GLY A 170 9.85 -13.26 19.90
N THR A 171 8.68 -12.65 20.17
CA THR A 171 8.35 -11.87 21.40
C THR A 171 9.12 -10.55 21.56
N GLY A 172 10.00 -10.23 20.62
CA GLY A 172 10.75 -8.99 20.56
C GLY A 172 9.85 -7.79 20.25
N GLY A 173 10.38 -6.61 20.53
CA GLY A 173 9.71 -5.34 20.31
C GLY A 173 8.71 -5.03 21.41
N ALA A 174 8.30 -3.78 21.45
CA ALA A 174 7.27 -3.32 22.35
C ALA A 174 6.61 -2.05 21.80
N ILE A 175 5.45 -1.69 22.32
CA ILE A 175 4.78 -0.44 21.97
C ILE A 175 4.19 0.17 23.23
N SER A 176 4.20 1.49 23.29
CA SER A 176 3.42 2.26 24.25
C SER A 176 2.51 3.25 23.55
N LEU A 177 1.33 3.47 24.15
CA LEU A 177 0.38 4.48 23.73
C LEU A 177 -0.02 5.31 24.94
N ARG A 178 0.10 6.63 24.83
CA ARG A 178 -0.34 7.60 25.82
C ARG A 178 -1.69 8.18 25.41
N HIS A 179 -2.63 8.17 26.34
CA HIS A 179 -3.91 8.85 26.21
C HIS A 179 -4.22 9.61 27.51
N GLY A 180 -4.14 10.94 27.45
CA GLY A 180 -4.21 11.81 28.63
C GLY A 180 -3.09 11.49 29.63
N GLU A 181 -3.48 11.13 30.86
CA GLU A 181 -2.58 10.78 31.96
C GLU A 181 -2.26 9.27 32.06
N ARG A 182 -2.74 8.46 31.10
CA ARG A 182 -2.53 7.01 31.09
C ARG A 182 -1.62 6.60 29.96
N ILE A 183 -0.73 5.64 30.22
CA ILE A 183 0.17 5.05 29.24
C ILE A 183 -0.06 3.54 29.21
N TYR A 184 -0.54 3.03 28.09
CA TYR A 184 -0.73 1.61 27.83
C TYR A 184 0.57 1.02 27.29
N VAL A 185 1.07 -0.05 27.90
CA VAL A 185 2.37 -0.64 27.54
C VAL A 185 2.23 -2.15 27.39
N THR A 186 2.84 -2.69 26.33
CA THR A 186 2.88 -4.14 26.13
C THR A 186 3.76 -4.84 27.16
N PRO A 187 3.42 -6.07 27.58
CA PRO A 187 4.26 -6.86 28.46
C PRO A 187 5.47 -7.49 27.73
N SER A 188 6.51 -7.81 28.52
CA SER A 188 7.71 -8.51 28.06
C SER A 188 7.47 -10.00 27.82
N GLY A 189 8.16 -10.56 26.83
CA GLY A 189 8.27 -12.02 26.63
C GLY A 189 6.96 -12.73 26.25
N VAL A 190 5.98 -11.99 25.71
CA VAL A 190 4.75 -12.56 25.17
C VAL A 190 4.67 -12.42 23.65
N PRO A 191 3.97 -13.34 22.95
CA PRO A 191 3.69 -13.21 21.53
C PRO A 191 2.80 -11.97 21.29
N LYS A 192 3.31 -11.02 20.49
CA LYS A 192 2.71 -9.68 20.33
C LYS A 192 1.44 -9.73 19.50
N GLU A 193 1.39 -10.64 18.52
CA GLU A 193 0.24 -10.91 17.66
C GLU A 193 -0.96 -11.55 18.37
N ARG A 194 -0.76 -12.06 19.59
CA ARG A 194 -1.82 -12.71 20.38
C ARG A 194 -2.28 -11.90 21.59
N LEU A 195 -1.75 -10.68 21.75
CA LEU A 195 -2.13 -9.78 22.83
C LEU A 195 -3.64 -9.52 22.81
N GLN A 196 -4.24 -9.62 23.99
CA GLN A 196 -5.60 -9.17 24.26
C GLN A 196 -5.56 -7.85 25.03
N PRO A 197 -6.61 -7.00 24.94
CA PRO A 197 -6.66 -5.72 25.63
C PRO A 197 -6.31 -5.77 27.13
N GLU A 198 -6.68 -6.85 27.82
CA GLU A 198 -6.48 -7.06 29.25
C GLU A 198 -5.06 -7.52 29.59
N ASP A 199 -4.28 -7.93 28.58
CA ASP A 199 -2.88 -8.33 28.73
C ASP A 199 -1.95 -7.10 28.83
N LEU A 200 -2.45 -5.87 28.59
CA LEU A 200 -1.66 -4.63 28.64
C LEU A 200 -1.54 -4.04 30.04
N TYR A 201 -0.35 -3.53 30.34
CA TYR A 201 -0.10 -2.67 31.49
C TYR A 201 -0.67 -1.27 31.26
N VAL A 202 -1.08 -0.61 32.33
CA VAL A 202 -1.40 0.83 32.34
C VAL A 202 -0.53 1.50 33.39
N LEU A 203 0.20 2.52 32.97
CA LEU A 203 1.06 3.33 33.80
C LEU A 203 0.51 4.76 33.91
N ASP A 204 0.86 5.46 34.97
CA ASP A 204 0.78 6.92 35.02
C ASP A 204 1.96 7.58 34.27
N LEU A 205 2.02 8.91 34.26
CA LEU A 205 3.07 9.66 33.56
C LEU A 205 4.45 9.54 34.26
N GLU A 206 4.46 9.17 35.54
CA GLU A 206 5.65 8.96 36.35
C GLU A 206 6.22 7.54 36.18
N GLY A 207 5.44 6.62 35.61
CA GLY A 207 5.78 5.20 35.41
C GLY A 207 5.25 4.26 36.50
N GLY A 208 4.43 4.77 37.43
CA GLY A 208 3.70 3.98 38.40
C GLY A 208 2.65 3.10 37.72
N ILE A 209 2.56 1.84 38.15
CA ILE A 209 1.61 0.86 37.58
C ILE A 209 0.22 1.12 38.14
N LEU A 210 -0.71 1.58 37.29
CA LEU A 210 -2.13 1.76 37.60
C LEU A 210 -2.92 0.47 37.41
N SER A 211 -2.53 -0.35 36.44
CA SER A 211 -3.16 -1.64 36.13
C SER A 211 -2.15 -2.59 35.51
N ASN A 212 -2.23 -3.88 35.87
CA ASN A 212 -1.37 -4.93 35.34
C ASN A 212 -2.19 -6.14 34.88
N PRO A 213 -1.67 -6.92 33.92
CA PRO A 213 -2.29 -8.16 33.48
C PRO A 213 -2.39 -9.18 34.62
N LYS A 214 -3.49 -9.94 34.61
CA LYS A 214 -3.71 -11.04 35.55
C LYS A 214 -2.95 -12.29 35.11
N ALA A 215 -2.52 -13.08 36.09
CA ALA A 215 -1.96 -14.40 35.83
C ALA A 215 -3.02 -15.31 35.18
N LYS A 216 -2.72 -15.89 34.02
CA LYS A 216 -3.54 -16.97 33.43
C LYS A 216 -3.41 -18.23 34.29
N PRO A 217 -4.44 -19.10 34.39
CA PRO A 217 -4.39 -20.30 35.23
C PRO A 217 -3.12 -21.13 34.99
N GLY A 218 -2.37 -21.42 36.06
CA GLY A 218 -1.12 -22.19 36.00
C GLY A 218 0.11 -21.45 35.43
N LYS A 219 0.01 -20.14 35.12
CA LYS A 219 1.12 -19.34 34.59
C LYS A 219 1.39 -18.12 35.48
N LYS A 220 2.64 -17.65 35.51
CA LYS A 220 2.98 -16.37 36.14
C LYS A 220 2.41 -15.22 35.29
N ALA A 221 2.02 -14.13 35.93
CA ALA A 221 1.68 -12.90 35.20
C ALA A 221 2.91 -12.44 34.38
N PRO A 222 2.71 -12.01 33.13
CA PRO A 222 3.81 -11.50 32.33
C PRO A 222 4.35 -10.22 32.96
N LYS A 223 5.63 -9.92 32.77
CA LYS A 223 6.28 -8.73 33.34
C LYS A 223 6.06 -7.51 32.46
N LEU A 224 6.16 -6.32 33.04
CA LEU A 224 6.24 -5.07 32.27
C LEU A 224 7.45 -5.12 31.32
N SER A 225 7.32 -4.54 30.12
CA SER A 225 8.43 -4.43 29.19
C SER A 225 9.60 -3.66 29.79
N ASP A 226 10.82 -4.15 29.59
CA ASP A 226 12.05 -3.43 29.95
C ASP A 226 12.20 -2.14 29.12
N CYS A 227 11.40 -1.99 28.04
CA CYS A 227 11.29 -0.76 27.27
C CYS A 227 10.55 0.39 27.98
N ALA A 228 9.86 0.14 29.09
CA ALA A 228 9.00 1.14 29.73
C ALA A 228 9.71 2.45 30.12
N PRO A 229 10.93 2.46 30.71
CA PRO A 229 11.63 3.71 31.01
C PRO A 229 11.92 4.58 29.78
N LEU A 230 12.19 3.94 28.63
CA LEU A 230 12.49 4.64 27.37
C LEU A 230 11.24 5.27 26.77
N PHE A 231 10.14 4.52 26.81
CA PHE A 231 8.82 5.00 26.40
C PHE A 231 8.39 6.21 27.22
N LEU A 232 8.59 6.17 28.54
CA LEU A 232 8.32 7.31 29.42
C LEU A 232 9.16 8.53 29.03
N ASN A 233 10.44 8.36 28.70
CA ASN A 233 11.30 9.45 28.22
C ASN A 233 10.76 10.06 26.92
N ALA A 234 10.38 9.24 25.93
CA ALA A 234 9.78 9.73 24.69
C ALA A 234 8.46 10.49 24.92
N HIS A 235 7.56 9.97 25.77
CA HIS A 235 6.31 10.65 26.12
C HIS A 235 6.54 11.99 26.86
N LYS A 236 7.62 12.10 27.65
CA LYS A 236 7.96 13.31 28.43
C LYS A 236 8.69 14.36 27.60
N ILE A 237 9.78 13.96 26.95
CA ILE A 237 10.72 14.82 26.22
C ILE A 237 10.13 15.20 24.87
N ARG A 238 9.59 14.22 24.13
CA ARG A 238 9.13 14.40 22.73
C ARG A 238 7.63 14.57 22.59
N LYS A 239 6.89 14.53 23.71
CA LYS A 239 5.42 14.59 23.73
C LYS A 239 4.76 13.55 22.83
N ALA A 240 5.43 12.42 22.64
CA ALA A 240 4.91 11.33 21.82
C ALA A 240 3.57 10.82 22.37
N ALA A 241 2.62 10.53 21.49
CA ALA A 241 1.44 9.74 21.82
C ALA A 241 1.74 8.24 21.69
N VAL A 242 2.55 7.83 20.70
CA VAL A 242 2.92 6.43 20.51
C VAL A 242 4.42 6.29 20.36
N VAL A 243 4.97 5.24 20.97
CA VAL A 243 6.38 4.85 20.83
C VAL A 243 6.42 3.38 20.44
N LEU A 244 7.08 3.08 19.35
CA LEU A 244 7.26 1.75 18.81
C LEU A 244 8.73 1.35 18.94
N HIS A 245 8.95 0.13 19.44
CA HIS A 245 10.22 -0.56 19.38
C HIS A 245 10.13 -1.74 18.41
N SER A 246 10.90 -1.67 17.33
CA SER A 246 10.98 -2.66 16.25
C SER A 246 12.33 -3.37 16.25
N HIS A 247 12.34 -4.67 15.93
CA HIS A 247 13.54 -5.47 15.65
C HIS A 247 13.60 -5.91 14.18
N GLY A 248 12.93 -5.19 13.27
CA GLY A 248 12.95 -5.56 11.86
C GLY A 248 14.39 -5.63 11.33
N ILE A 249 14.66 -6.62 10.48
CA ILE A 249 16.02 -6.92 9.99
C ILE A 249 16.68 -5.72 9.32
N THR A 250 15.91 -4.88 8.63
CA THR A 250 16.40 -3.66 7.98
C THR A 250 17.00 -2.67 8.97
N CYS A 251 16.49 -2.59 10.21
CA CYS A 251 17.08 -1.75 11.25
C CYS A 251 18.47 -2.23 11.66
N ASN A 252 18.64 -3.53 11.83
CA ASN A 252 19.94 -4.11 12.23
C ASN A 252 20.98 -3.88 11.13
N LEU A 253 20.61 -4.16 9.88
CA LEU A 253 21.48 -3.96 8.73
C LEU A 253 21.81 -2.48 8.50
N ALA A 254 20.83 -1.58 8.58
CA ALA A 254 21.08 -0.14 8.45
C ALA A 254 21.99 0.38 9.57
N ALA A 255 21.86 -0.14 10.80
CA ALA A 255 22.79 0.21 11.87
C ALA A 255 24.21 -0.27 11.51
N ALA A 256 24.37 -1.50 11.04
CA ALA A 256 25.67 -2.05 10.64
C ALA A 256 26.33 -1.26 9.48
N LEU A 257 25.54 -0.71 8.55
CA LEU A 257 26.06 0.20 7.51
C LEU A 257 26.72 1.46 8.09
N CYS A 258 26.29 1.86 9.28
CA CYS A 258 26.81 3.01 9.99
C CYS A 258 27.95 2.66 10.95
N ASP A 259 28.55 1.47 10.91
CA ASP A 259 29.65 1.12 11.82
C ASP A 259 30.80 2.14 11.73
N GLY A 260 31.17 2.70 12.88
CA GLY A 260 32.13 3.81 12.99
C GLY A 260 31.52 5.22 12.91
N ASN A 261 30.23 5.36 12.62
CA ASN A 261 29.50 6.64 12.60
C ASN A 261 28.37 6.67 13.64
N SER A 262 27.99 7.85 14.13
CA SER A 262 26.87 7.99 15.09
C SER A 262 25.52 8.29 14.44
N GLU A 263 25.45 8.26 13.11
CA GLU A 263 24.28 8.69 12.35
C GLU A 263 24.07 7.82 11.12
N PHE A 264 22.81 7.50 10.86
CA PHE A 264 22.33 7.05 9.56
C PHE A 264 21.81 8.27 8.81
N ARG A 265 22.26 8.42 7.56
CA ARG A 265 21.92 9.55 6.69
C ARG A 265 21.39 9.03 5.37
N ILE A 266 20.31 9.61 4.86
CA ILE A 266 19.79 9.31 3.52
C ILE A 266 19.14 10.56 2.95
N SER A 267 19.26 10.79 1.64
CA SER A 267 18.69 11.98 1.00
C SER A 267 18.04 11.67 -0.35
N HIS A 268 17.20 12.59 -0.82
CA HIS A 268 16.56 12.54 -2.15
C HIS A 268 15.74 11.27 -2.40
N GLN A 269 15.06 10.79 -1.35
CA GLN A 269 14.12 9.68 -1.41
C GLN A 269 12.71 10.17 -1.09
N GLU A 270 11.73 9.76 -1.89
CA GLU A 270 10.33 10.20 -1.77
C GLU A 270 9.74 9.94 -0.38
N MET A 271 10.08 8.80 0.22
CA MET A 271 9.59 8.38 1.53
C MET A 271 10.13 9.23 2.70
N ILE A 272 11.11 10.12 2.48
CA ILE A 272 11.55 11.10 3.49
C ILE A 272 10.40 12.05 3.86
N LYS A 273 9.53 12.41 2.90
CA LYS A 273 8.34 13.25 3.16
C LYS A 273 7.38 12.64 4.17
N GLY A 274 7.42 11.32 4.33
CA GLY A 274 6.66 10.62 5.34
C GLY A 274 7.18 10.81 6.76
N ILE A 275 8.37 11.40 6.96
CA ILE A 275 8.89 11.76 8.28
C ILE A 275 8.51 13.20 8.59
N THR A 276 7.87 13.44 9.75
CA THR A 276 7.46 14.79 10.15
C THR A 276 8.63 15.78 10.07
N GLY A 277 8.38 16.93 9.45
CA GLY A 277 9.36 18.01 9.32
C GLY A 277 10.34 17.87 8.16
N HIS A 278 10.17 16.89 7.26
CA HIS A 278 11.08 16.68 6.14
C HIS A 278 10.37 16.74 4.78
N GLY A 279 11.08 17.23 3.77
CA GLY A 279 10.73 17.21 2.36
C GLY A 279 11.58 16.20 1.56
N TYR A 280 11.26 16.03 0.27
CA TYR A 280 11.95 15.08 -0.61
C TYR A 280 13.47 15.30 -0.70
N ALA A 281 13.89 16.55 -0.89
CA ALA A 281 15.30 16.92 -1.09
C ALA A 281 16.11 16.99 0.22
N ASP A 282 15.46 16.84 1.38
CA ASP A 282 16.14 16.93 2.66
C ASP A 282 17.06 15.70 2.87
N THR A 283 18.05 15.87 3.74
CA THR A 283 18.82 14.74 4.27
C THR A 283 18.19 14.33 5.59
N LEU A 284 17.58 13.15 5.61
CA LEU A 284 17.10 12.55 6.85
C LEU A 284 18.30 12.06 7.68
N VAL A 285 18.33 12.45 8.95
CA VAL A 285 19.33 12.00 9.93
C VAL A 285 18.65 11.21 11.04
N VAL A 286 19.05 9.96 11.20
CA VAL A 286 18.62 9.09 12.30
C VAL A 286 19.84 8.78 13.17
N PRO A 287 19.88 9.23 14.43
CA PRO A 287 21.00 8.94 15.31
C PRO A 287 21.10 7.44 15.61
N VAL A 288 22.33 6.95 15.68
CA VAL A 288 22.67 5.54 15.94
C VAL A 288 23.45 5.43 17.24
N ILE A 289 23.00 4.56 18.14
CA ILE A 289 23.66 4.30 19.43
C ILE A 289 24.05 2.84 19.58
N ASP A 290 25.00 2.58 20.47
CA ASP A 290 25.41 1.22 20.82
C ASP A 290 24.34 0.48 21.63
N ASN A 291 24.31 -0.83 21.47
CA ASN A 291 23.44 -1.69 22.26
C ASN A 291 23.89 -1.78 23.72
N ALA A 292 22.97 -2.19 24.59
CA ALA A 292 23.25 -2.56 25.96
C ALA A 292 22.71 -3.96 26.27
N PRO A 293 23.32 -4.72 27.21
CA PRO A 293 22.84 -6.05 27.59
C PRO A 293 21.40 -6.12 28.12
N LYS A 294 20.84 -4.98 28.55
CA LYS A 294 19.44 -4.86 28.98
C LYS A 294 18.83 -3.64 28.30
N GLU A 295 17.60 -3.78 27.79
CA GLU A 295 16.85 -2.70 27.16
C GLU A 295 16.70 -1.47 28.07
N SER A 296 16.41 -1.69 29.36
CA SER A 296 16.27 -0.59 30.33
C SER A 296 17.53 0.28 30.48
N ALA A 297 18.72 -0.24 30.19
CA ALA A 297 19.97 0.53 30.22
C ALA A 297 20.11 1.49 29.02
N LEU A 298 19.30 1.32 27.96
CA LEU A 298 19.27 2.23 26.81
C LEU A 298 18.45 3.50 27.10
N ALA A 299 17.72 3.58 28.22
CA ALA A 299 16.83 4.71 28.53
C ALA A 299 17.53 6.06 28.60
N GLU A 300 18.67 6.13 29.28
CA GLU A 300 19.44 7.35 29.44
C GLU A 300 20.20 7.74 28.14
N PRO A 301 20.90 6.82 27.44
CA PRO A 301 21.45 7.12 26.11
C PRO A 301 20.42 7.64 25.10
N ILE A 302 19.23 7.04 25.05
CA ILE A 302 18.16 7.47 24.14
C ILE A 302 17.62 8.84 24.55
N ALA A 303 17.44 9.12 25.84
CA ALA A 303 17.01 10.44 26.31
C ALA A 303 18.01 11.55 25.92
N ARG A 304 19.31 11.33 26.14
CA ARG A 304 20.35 12.27 25.70
C ARG A 304 20.35 12.47 24.18
N THR A 305 20.09 11.39 23.44
CA THR A 305 19.98 11.44 21.98
C THR A 305 18.76 12.25 21.54
N MET A 306 17.62 12.12 22.21
CA MET A 306 16.41 12.92 21.93
C MET A 306 16.65 14.43 22.14
N GLU A 307 17.47 14.79 23.14
CA GLU A 307 17.86 16.18 23.41
C GLU A 307 18.85 16.71 22.36
N ALA A 308 19.85 15.90 21.98
CA ALA A 308 20.85 16.27 20.98
C ALA A 308 20.27 16.37 19.56
N TYR A 309 19.23 15.59 19.25
CA TYR A 309 18.56 15.55 17.95
C TYR A 309 17.07 15.92 18.09
N PRO A 310 16.73 17.19 18.35
CA PRO A 310 15.36 17.60 18.67
C PRO A 310 14.35 17.36 17.53
N ASN A 311 14.84 17.29 16.29
CA ASN A 311 14.01 17.07 15.09
C ASN A 311 13.90 15.60 14.67
N THR A 312 14.62 14.68 15.30
CA THR A 312 14.54 13.26 14.91
C THR A 312 13.24 12.63 15.42
N SER A 313 12.69 11.66 14.71
CA SER A 313 11.53 10.88 15.19
C SER A 313 11.92 9.49 15.65
N ALA A 314 13.20 9.15 15.63
CA ALA A 314 13.68 7.82 15.97
C ALA A 314 15.14 7.79 16.47
N VAL A 315 15.50 6.69 17.13
CA VAL A 315 16.89 6.31 17.42
C VAL A 315 17.09 4.87 16.96
N LEU A 316 18.16 4.64 16.21
CA LEU A 316 18.58 3.32 15.77
C LEU A 316 19.60 2.75 16.76
N VAL A 317 19.48 1.46 17.09
CA VAL A 317 20.35 0.78 18.07
C VAL A 317 21.08 -0.37 17.38
N ARG A 318 22.41 -0.33 17.41
CA ARG A 318 23.27 -1.34 16.76
C ARG A 318 22.94 -2.75 17.21
N HIS A 319 22.92 -3.71 16.27
CA HIS A 319 22.67 -5.12 16.57
C HIS A 319 21.40 -5.37 17.39
N HIS A 320 20.39 -4.50 17.25
CA HIS A 320 19.20 -4.53 18.08
C HIS A 320 17.95 -4.17 17.28
N GLY A 321 17.78 -2.90 16.89
CA GLY A 321 16.50 -2.44 16.35
C GLY A 321 16.34 -0.93 16.34
N LEU A 322 15.09 -0.48 16.27
CA LEU A 322 14.67 0.91 16.15
C LEU A 322 13.72 1.29 17.28
N PHE A 323 13.89 2.48 17.83
CA PHE A 323 12.88 3.16 18.65
C PHE A 323 12.36 4.35 17.85
N VAL A 324 11.07 4.39 17.56
CA VAL A 324 10.43 5.43 16.74
C VAL A 324 9.16 5.92 17.42
N TRP A 325 8.86 7.20 17.31
CA TRP A 325 7.70 7.81 17.97
C TRP A 325 6.95 8.79 17.06
N GLY A 326 5.73 9.11 17.48
CA GLY A 326 4.87 10.10 16.85
C GLY A 326 3.96 10.78 17.88
N ASP A 327 3.51 11.99 17.56
CA ASP A 327 2.50 12.75 18.30
C ASP A 327 1.09 12.17 18.15
N SER A 328 0.89 11.26 17.19
CA SER A 328 -0.26 10.39 17.04
C SER A 328 0.15 8.95 16.71
N TRP A 329 -0.78 8.00 16.76
CA TRP A 329 -0.50 6.63 16.36
C TRP A 329 -0.27 6.52 14.85
N GLU A 330 -0.97 7.32 14.04
CA GLU A 330 -0.80 7.40 12.59
C GLU A 330 0.60 7.93 12.24
N ALA A 331 1.05 8.97 12.94
CA ALA A 331 2.38 9.54 12.75
C ALA A 331 3.46 8.53 13.14
N ALA A 332 3.35 7.88 14.31
CA ALA A 332 4.31 6.87 14.74
C ALA A 332 4.39 5.70 13.75
N LYS A 333 3.24 5.22 13.27
CA LYS A 333 3.14 4.17 12.25
C LYS A 333 3.80 4.59 10.94
N ARG A 334 3.43 5.77 10.42
CA ARG A 334 3.98 6.32 9.17
C ARG A 334 5.50 6.51 9.27
N HIS A 335 5.99 7.04 10.39
CA HIS A 335 7.44 7.17 10.63
C HIS A 335 8.14 5.80 10.59
N ALA A 336 7.58 4.79 11.26
CA ALA A 336 8.15 3.44 11.25
C ALA A 336 8.21 2.85 9.84
N GLU A 337 7.11 2.90 9.08
CA GLU A 337 7.04 2.39 7.70
C GLU A 337 8.03 3.10 6.78
N CYS A 338 8.10 4.42 6.84
CA CYS A 338 9.04 5.19 6.02
C CYS A 338 10.49 4.89 6.41
N LEU A 339 10.81 4.78 7.70
CA LEU A 339 12.16 4.44 8.15
C LEU A 339 12.57 3.05 7.73
N HIS A 340 11.71 2.04 7.90
CA HIS A 340 12.00 0.67 7.45
C HIS A 340 12.24 0.60 5.93
N TYR A 341 11.43 1.32 5.14
CA TYR A 341 11.64 1.45 3.70
C TYR A 341 12.97 2.14 3.38
N LEU A 342 13.28 3.27 4.01
CA LEU A 342 14.51 4.04 3.75
C LEU A 342 15.76 3.25 4.17
N PHE A 343 15.68 2.44 5.23
CA PHE A 343 16.73 1.50 5.60
C PHE A 343 16.93 0.43 4.53
N GLU A 344 15.85 -0.15 4.01
CA GLU A 344 15.91 -1.12 2.90
C GLU A 344 16.53 -0.51 1.65
N VAL A 345 16.12 0.70 1.28
CA VAL A 345 16.71 1.45 0.17
C VAL A 345 18.21 1.66 0.38
N ALA A 346 18.64 2.11 1.56
CA ALA A 346 20.07 2.30 1.82
C ALA A 346 20.86 0.98 1.72
N ILE A 347 20.29 -0.13 2.20
CA ILE A 347 20.89 -1.46 2.10
C ILE A 347 21.03 -1.89 0.64
N GLU A 348 19.97 -1.76 -0.16
CA GLU A 348 19.99 -2.13 -1.57
C GLU A 348 20.91 -1.21 -2.38
N MET A 349 20.87 0.11 -2.15
CA MET A 349 21.80 1.05 -2.75
C MET A 349 23.24 0.66 -2.44
N ARG A 350 23.56 0.34 -1.17
CA ARG A 350 24.91 -0.09 -0.79
C ARG A 350 25.32 -1.39 -1.47
N LYS A 351 24.45 -2.39 -1.58
CA LYS A 351 24.71 -3.64 -2.32
C LYS A 351 25.02 -3.38 -3.79
N LEU A 352 24.39 -2.36 -4.37
CA LEU A 352 24.59 -1.91 -5.75
C LEU A 352 25.74 -0.91 -5.89
N ASN A 353 26.54 -0.67 -4.84
CA ASN A 353 27.61 0.33 -4.79
C ASN A 353 27.15 1.77 -5.09
N LEU A 354 25.89 2.10 -4.80
CA LEU A 354 25.34 3.45 -4.85
C LEU A 354 25.46 4.12 -3.48
N ASP A 355 25.82 5.41 -3.50
CA ASP A 355 25.87 6.22 -2.30
C ASP A 355 24.49 6.84 -2.02
N TYR A 356 23.84 6.35 -0.97
CA TYR A 356 22.51 6.80 -0.54
C TYR A 356 22.53 8.11 0.25
N THR A 357 23.71 8.65 0.55
CA THR A 357 23.89 9.86 1.35
C THR A 357 23.99 11.13 0.51
N ILE A 358 24.26 11.00 -0.80
CA ILE A 358 24.47 12.13 -1.71
C ILE A 358 23.27 12.35 -2.61
N PRO A 359 23.01 13.61 -3.04
CA PRO A 359 22.04 13.90 -4.08
C PRO A 359 22.36 13.12 -5.37
N PRO A 360 21.35 12.74 -6.17
CA PRO A 360 21.59 12.15 -7.48
C PRO A 360 22.42 13.13 -8.31
N VAL A 361 23.54 12.64 -8.86
CA VAL A 361 24.41 13.44 -9.73
C VAL A 361 23.57 13.84 -10.95
N SER A 362 23.26 15.14 -11.06
CA SER A 362 22.70 15.69 -12.29
C SER A 362 23.71 15.44 -13.40
N ALA A 363 23.26 14.83 -14.51
CA ALA A 363 24.07 14.49 -15.66
C ALA A 363 24.83 15.73 -16.15
N SER A 364 26.06 15.88 -15.67
CA SER A 364 27.03 16.87 -16.12
C SER A 364 28.19 16.08 -16.71
N SER A 365 28.28 16.20 -18.04
CA SER A 365 29.37 15.80 -18.93
C SER A 365 30.67 15.37 -18.23
N SER A 366 30.92 14.06 -18.20
CA SER A 366 32.27 13.53 -18.10
C SER A 366 32.42 12.38 -19.08
N ASN A 367 33.00 12.72 -20.24
CA ASN A 367 33.60 11.78 -21.17
C ASN A 367 34.64 10.94 -20.40
N ASP A 368 34.46 9.63 -20.35
CA ASP A 368 35.63 8.77 -20.51
C ASP A 368 35.26 7.48 -21.25
N ASN A 369 36.00 7.24 -22.32
CA ASN A 369 35.84 6.14 -23.27
C ASN A 369 36.62 4.94 -22.75
N SER A 370 35.97 3.77 -22.68
CA SER A 370 36.37 2.60 -23.47
C SER A 370 35.63 1.36 -22.99
N LEU A 371 34.84 0.75 -23.87
CA LEU A 371 35.01 -0.64 -24.32
C LEU A 371 33.92 -0.94 -25.36
N THR A 372 34.37 -1.63 -26.39
CA THR A 372 33.76 -1.93 -27.69
C THR A 372 32.44 -2.69 -27.61
N ASP A 373 31.45 -2.30 -28.41
CA ASP A 373 30.83 -3.26 -29.33
C ASP A 373 30.17 -2.56 -30.53
N GLU A 374 30.28 -3.20 -31.70
CA GLU A 374 29.87 -2.68 -33.00
C GLU A 374 28.36 -2.85 -33.24
N THR A 375 27.81 -1.97 -34.10
CA THR A 375 26.50 -2.04 -34.80
C THR A 375 25.25 -1.44 -34.14
N SER A 376 25.23 -0.10 -34.04
CA SER A 376 24.18 0.74 -34.63
C SER A 376 24.61 2.20 -34.50
N ASN A 377 24.27 3.06 -35.48
CA ASN A 377 24.28 4.51 -35.25
C ASN A 377 23.60 4.77 -33.91
N GLY A 378 24.12 5.66 -33.06
CA GLY A 378 23.68 5.91 -31.67
C GLY A 378 22.22 6.37 -31.45
N GLU A 379 21.29 5.92 -32.28
CA GLU A 379 19.87 5.88 -32.06
C GLU A 379 19.52 4.77 -31.05
N LEU A 380 18.80 5.16 -30.02
CA LEU A 380 18.21 4.25 -29.03
C LEU A 380 17.29 3.24 -29.72
N SER A 381 17.27 2.00 -29.23
CA SER A 381 16.30 0.98 -29.64
C SER A 381 14.86 1.42 -29.31
N MET A 382 13.84 0.71 -29.82
CA MET A 382 12.46 1.12 -29.56
C MET A 382 12.12 1.07 -28.06
N ALA A 383 12.63 0.07 -27.34
CA ALA A 383 12.47 -0.03 -25.90
C ALA A 383 13.30 1.02 -25.14
N GLU A 384 14.53 1.30 -25.60
CA GLU A 384 15.44 2.27 -24.96
C GLU A 384 14.96 3.74 -25.06
N LYS A 385 14.01 4.05 -25.94
CA LYS A 385 13.36 5.38 -26.01
C LYS A 385 12.38 5.66 -24.87
N HIS A 386 12.02 4.63 -24.11
CA HIS A 386 11.00 4.72 -23.06
C HIS A 386 11.63 4.68 -21.67
N LYS A 387 10.96 5.27 -20.68
CA LYS A 387 11.39 5.19 -19.27
C LYS A 387 11.01 3.85 -18.64
N VAL A 388 9.93 3.22 -19.13
CA VAL A 388 9.42 1.95 -18.62
C VAL A 388 9.03 1.03 -19.79
N VAL A 389 9.40 -0.25 -19.68
CA VAL A 389 8.90 -1.32 -20.53
C VAL A 389 8.01 -2.22 -19.68
N MET A 390 6.72 -2.25 -20.01
CA MET A 390 5.74 -3.14 -19.40
C MET A 390 5.60 -4.40 -20.25
N LEU A 391 5.77 -5.56 -19.64
CA LEU A 391 5.73 -6.85 -20.31
C LEU A 391 4.53 -7.68 -19.84
N ASP A 392 3.82 -8.28 -20.79
CA ASP A 392 3.01 -9.45 -20.50
C ASP A 392 3.88 -10.71 -20.28
N ILE A 393 3.28 -11.75 -19.70
CA ILE A 393 3.95 -13.04 -19.46
C ILE A 393 3.65 -14.03 -20.58
N GLU A 394 2.40 -14.47 -20.66
CA GLU A 394 1.97 -15.55 -21.54
C GLU A 394 2.08 -15.11 -23.01
N GLY A 395 2.68 -15.93 -23.87
CA GLY A 395 2.89 -15.57 -25.28
C GLY A 395 3.91 -14.44 -25.53
N THR A 396 4.50 -13.89 -24.47
CA THR A 396 5.39 -12.71 -24.53
C THR A 396 6.78 -13.01 -23.98
N THR A 397 6.91 -13.21 -22.65
CA THR A 397 8.17 -13.66 -22.02
C THR A 397 8.24 -15.18 -21.87
N THR A 398 7.07 -15.83 -21.81
CA THR A 398 6.92 -17.25 -21.48
C THR A 398 6.02 -17.93 -22.52
N PRO A 399 6.35 -19.15 -22.98
CA PRO A 399 5.51 -19.87 -23.92
C PRO A 399 4.09 -20.10 -23.42
N ILE A 400 3.11 -19.86 -24.29
CA ILE A 400 1.69 -20.12 -24.00
C ILE A 400 1.43 -21.58 -23.60
N THR A 401 2.17 -22.52 -24.20
CA THR A 401 2.11 -23.94 -23.88
C THR A 401 2.60 -24.24 -22.47
N PHE A 402 3.55 -23.49 -21.92
CA PHE A 402 3.97 -23.68 -20.53
C PHE A 402 2.82 -23.37 -19.56
N VAL A 403 2.09 -22.28 -19.81
CA VAL A 403 0.99 -21.86 -18.93
C VAL A 403 -0.17 -22.86 -19.00
N HIS A 404 -0.61 -23.20 -20.22
CA HIS A 404 -1.79 -24.03 -20.43
C HIS A 404 -1.54 -25.54 -20.29
N ASP A 405 -0.37 -26.04 -20.67
CA ASP A 405 -0.09 -27.49 -20.71
C ASP A 405 0.71 -27.97 -19.49
N ILE A 406 1.32 -27.05 -18.72
CA ILE A 406 2.15 -27.40 -17.56
C ILE A 406 1.64 -26.72 -16.29
N LEU A 407 1.58 -25.39 -16.24
CA LEU A 407 1.36 -24.63 -15.01
C LEU A 407 -0.05 -24.84 -14.42
N PHE A 408 -1.10 -24.74 -15.25
CA PHE A 408 -2.47 -25.00 -14.80
C PHE A 408 -2.75 -26.49 -14.58
N PRO A 409 -2.35 -27.43 -15.47
CA PRO A 409 -2.51 -28.86 -15.25
C PRO A 409 -1.82 -29.36 -13.98
N TYR A 410 -0.66 -28.80 -13.61
CA TYR A 410 0.02 -29.14 -12.36
C TYR A 410 -0.90 -28.97 -11.15
N VAL A 411 -1.72 -27.93 -11.11
CA VAL A 411 -2.68 -27.71 -10.02
C VAL A 411 -3.72 -28.82 -10.00
N THR A 412 -4.36 -29.11 -11.14
CA THR A 412 -5.44 -30.10 -11.19
C THR A 412 -4.95 -31.52 -10.92
N ASP A 413 -3.71 -31.82 -11.28
CA ASP A 413 -3.12 -33.15 -11.14
C ASP A 413 -2.59 -33.39 -9.72
N ASN A 414 -2.20 -32.32 -9.01
CA ASN A 414 -1.54 -32.44 -7.71
C ASN A 414 -2.39 -32.00 -6.51
N VAL A 415 -3.57 -31.38 -6.71
CA VAL A 415 -4.36 -30.80 -5.60
C VAL A 415 -4.69 -31.82 -4.49
N ALA A 416 -5.07 -33.05 -4.85
CA ALA A 416 -5.37 -34.08 -3.85
C ALA A 416 -4.13 -34.45 -3.02
N ARG A 417 -2.98 -34.65 -3.69
CA ARG A 417 -1.70 -34.96 -3.03
C ARG A 417 -1.26 -33.80 -2.14
N PHE A 418 -1.35 -32.57 -2.63
CA PHE A 418 -1.01 -31.37 -1.87
C PHE A 418 -1.82 -31.31 -0.57
N LEU A 419 -3.16 -31.33 -0.68
CA LEU A 419 -4.05 -31.27 0.48
C LEU A 419 -3.81 -32.41 1.47
N GLN A 420 -3.49 -33.63 1.00
CA GLN A 420 -3.16 -34.75 1.87
C GLN A 420 -1.87 -34.50 2.68
N GLN A 421 -0.84 -33.95 2.04
CA GLN A 421 0.47 -33.70 2.63
C GLN A 421 0.47 -32.52 3.58
N THR A 422 -0.28 -31.46 3.26
CA THR A 422 -0.23 -30.18 3.97
C THR A 422 -1.45 -29.93 4.84
N TRP A 423 -2.35 -30.92 5.00
CA TRP A 423 -3.65 -30.76 5.67
C TRP A 423 -3.59 -30.07 7.04
N GLU A 424 -2.57 -30.37 7.85
CA GLU A 424 -2.40 -29.85 9.21
C GLU A 424 -1.63 -28.52 9.24
N SER A 425 -1.27 -27.96 8.09
CA SER A 425 -0.66 -26.64 7.99
C SER A 425 -1.72 -25.54 8.09
N ALA A 426 -1.40 -24.45 8.78
CA ALA A 426 -2.29 -23.30 8.92
C ALA A 426 -2.72 -22.71 7.57
N ASP A 427 -1.83 -22.70 6.58
CA ASP A 427 -2.12 -22.19 5.23
C ASP A 427 -3.14 -23.07 4.51
N THR A 428 -2.99 -24.40 4.60
CA THR A 428 -3.96 -25.32 3.99
C THR A 428 -5.30 -25.30 4.71
N GLU A 429 -5.31 -25.18 6.04
CA GLU A 429 -6.55 -24.98 6.80
C GLU A 429 -7.29 -23.72 6.35
N ALA A 430 -6.56 -22.61 6.13
CA ALA A 430 -7.13 -21.36 5.63
C ALA A 430 -7.64 -21.49 4.18
N ASP A 431 -6.89 -22.16 3.30
CA ASP A 431 -7.30 -22.42 1.91
C ASP A 431 -8.60 -23.24 1.86
N VAL A 432 -8.66 -24.33 2.64
CA VAL A 432 -9.82 -25.21 2.74
C VAL A 432 -11.03 -24.44 3.25
N ALA A 433 -10.87 -23.66 4.32
CA ALA A 433 -11.96 -22.84 4.87
C ALA A 433 -12.48 -21.82 3.84
N ALA A 434 -11.59 -21.16 3.11
CA ALA A 434 -11.95 -20.19 2.08
C ALA A 434 -12.66 -20.84 0.88
N LEU A 435 -12.23 -22.02 0.44
CA LEU A 435 -12.87 -22.78 -0.64
C LEU A 435 -14.25 -23.29 -0.24
N VAL A 436 -14.42 -23.77 0.99
CA VAL A 436 -15.74 -24.19 1.53
C VAL A 436 -16.68 -23.00 1.61
N ALA A 437 -16.22 -21.84 2.06
CA ALA A 437 -17.02 -20.63 2.11
C ALA A 437 -17.46 -20.18 0.71
N GLN A 438 -16.55 -20.19 -0.27
CA GLN A 438 -16.86 -19.85 -1.66
C GLN A 438 -17.80 -20.86 -2.32
N HIS A 439 -17.70 -22.15 -1.98
CA HIS A 439 -18.61 -23.18 -2.46
C HIS A 439 -20.06 -22.92 -1.98
N LYS A 440 -20.24 -22.59 -0.70
CA LYS A 440 -21.56 -22.20 -0.14
C LYS A 440 -22.13 -20.98 -0.85
N GLN A 441 -21.28 -19.99 -1.15
CA GLN A 441 -21.68 -18.80 -1.90
C GLN A 441 -22.11 -19.15 -3.32
N ASP A 442 -21.35 -19.99 -4.02
CA ASP A 442 -21.68 -20.44 -5.38
C ASP A 442 -23.02 -21.21 -5.43
N GLN A 443 -23.35 -21.97 -4.39
CA GLN A 443 -24.66 -22.62 -4.26
C GLN A 443 -25.77 -21.59 -4.09
N ALA A 444 -25.58 -20.60 -3.23
CA ALA A 444 -26.53 -19.51 -3.02
C ALA A 444 -26.76 -18.68 -4.29
N ASP A 445 -25.70 -18.48 -5.08
CA ASP A 445 -25.72 -17.74 -6.35
C ASP A 445 -26.24 -18.58 -7.54
N GLY A 446 -26.58 -19.86 -7.31
CA GLY A 446 -27.15 -20.74 -8.35
C GLY A 446 -26.15 -21.18 -9.42
N VAL A 447 -24.84 -21.14 -9.14
CA VAL A 447 -23.77 -21.52 -10.06
C VAL A 447 -23.63 -23.05 -10.22
N ASN A 448 -24.36 -23.82 -9.40
CA ASN A 448 -24.44 -25.29 -9.42
C ASN A 448 -23.06 -25.99 -9.38
N PRO A 449 -22.23 -25.74 -8.34
CA PRO A 449 -20.94 -26.40 -8.20
C PRO A 449 -21.10 -27.92 -7.89
N PRO A 450 -20.04 -28.74 -8.08
CA PRO A 450 -19.99 -30.11 -7.57
C PRO A 450 -20.36 -30.19 -6.09
N VAL A 451 -20.99 -31.29 -5.68
CA VAL A 451 -21.43 -31.47 -4.29
C VAL A 451 -20.22 -31.49 -3.34
N MET A 452 -20.31 -30.70 -2.27
CA MET A 452 -19.33 -30.66 -1.17
C MET A 452 -20.11 -30.58 0.14
N ASP A 453 -19.75 -31.43 1.10
CA ASP A 453 -20.28 -31.43 2.46
C ASP A 453 -19.08 -31.28 3.41
N ASP A 454 -19.01 -30.15 4.10
CA ASP A 454 -17.91 -29.78 4.98
C ASP A 454 -17.95 -30.48 6.34
N THR A 455 -18.97 -31.31 6.59
CA THR A 455 -19.07 -32.16 7.78
C THR A 455 -18.47 -33.56 7.57
N GLN A 456 -18.06 -33.88 6.34
CA GLN A 456 -17.46 -35.16 6.01
C GLN A 456 -16.05 -35.31 6.61
N ALA A 457 -15.60 -36.57 6.75
CA ALA A 457 -14.24 -36.84 7.19
C ALA A 457 -13.21 -36.34 6.16
N LYS A 458 -11.98 -36.14 6.64
CA LYS A 458 -10.86 -35.51 5.91
C LYS A 458 -10.74 -36.02 4.47
N GLU A 459 -10.71 -37.34 4.29
CA GLU A 459 -10.47 -37.97 2.98
C GLU A 459 -11.57 -37.63 1.97
N GLN A 460 -12.84 -37.64 2.39
CA GLN A 460 -13.97 -37.28 1.54
C GLN A 460 -14.00 -35.78 1.24
N LEU A 461 -13.65 -34.94 2.23
CA LEU A 461 -13.59 -33.49 2.02
C LEU A 461 -12.48 -33.12 1.02
N ILE A 462 -11.31 -33.77 1.08
CA ILE A 462 -10.24 -33.60 0.09
C ILE A 462 -10.72 -33.97 -1.32
N GLU A 463 -11.48 -35.06 -1.46
CA GLU A 463 -12.04 -35.48 -2.75
C GLU A 463 -13.04 -34.44 -3.29
N ALA A 464 -13.93 -33.94 -2.44
CA ALA A 464 -14.91 -32.91 -2.81
C ALA A 464 -14.24 -31.58 -3.20
N ILE A 465 -13.23 -31.13 -2.45
CA ILE A 465 -12.45 -29.93 -2.78
C ILE A 465 -11.67 -30.13 -4.08
N THR A 466 -11.08 -31.30 -4.28
CA THR A 466 -10.39 -31.64 -5.54
C THR A 466 -11.34 -31.54 -6.73
N ALA A 467 -12.55 -32.08 -6.62
CA ALA A 467 -13.56 -31.99 -7.67
C ALA A 467 -13.98 -30.54 -7.93
N TYR A 468 -14.17 -29.75 -6.87
CA TYR A 468 -14.52 -28.33 -6.97
C TYR A 468 -13.39 -27.48 -7.60
N VAL A 469 -12.14 -27.71 -7.22
CA VAL A 469 -10.96 -27.04 -7.83
C VAL A 469 -10.87 -27.38 -9.32
N LYS A 470 -10.96 -28.67 -9.69
CA LYS A 470 -10.94 -29.10 -11.10
C LYS A 470 -12.07 -28.49 -11.90
N TRP A 471 -13.27 -28.40 -11.33
CA TRP A 471 -14.41 -27.78 -11.98
C TRP A 471 -14.21 -26.27 -12.20
N ASN A 472 -13.68 -25.55 -11.21
CA ASN A 472 -13.39 -24.12 -11.35
C ASN A 472 -12.31 -23.85 -12.40
N VAL A 473 -11.23 -24.63 -12.42
CA VAL A 473 -10.16 -24.51 -13.42
C VAL A 473 -10.71 -24.79 -14.82
N LYS A 474 -11.50 -25.86 -14.99
CA LYS A 474 -12.13 -26.20 -16.28
C LYS A 474 -13.08 -25.11 -16.79
N ALA A 475 -13.74 -24.39 -15.88
CA ALA A 475 -14.66 -23.31 -16.20
C ALA A 475 -13.96 -21.93 -16.31
N ASP A 476 -12.62 -21.87 -16.25
CA ASP A 476 -11.82 -20.63 -16.22
C ASP A 476 -12.32 -19.60 -15.18
N ARG A 477 -12.78 -20.10 -14.02
CA ARG A 477 -13.32 -19.25 -12.96
C ARG A 477 -12.19 -18.63 -12.14
N LYS A 478 -12.13 -17.30 -12.15
CA LYS A 478 -11.06 -16.52 -11.48
C LYS A 478 -11.43 -16.12 -10.05
N ILE A 479 -11.82 -17.08 -9.22
CA ILE A 479 -12.19 -16.85 -7.81
C ILE A 479 -10.97 -16.67 -6.90
N GLY A 480 -11.09 -15.84 -5.86
CA GLY A 480 -10.00 -15.53 -4.93
C GLY A 480 -9.39 -16.77 -4.24
N PRO A 481 -10.21 -17.63 -3.58
CA PRO A 481 -9.71 -18.81 -2.88
C PRO A 481 -8.98 -19.81 -3.77
N LEU A 482 -9.40 -19.98 -5.03
CA LEU A 482 -8.68 -20.82 -5.98
C LEU A 482 -7.28 -20.25 -6.27
N LYS A 483 -7.18 -18.94 -6.51
CA LYS A 483 -5.88 -18.28 -6.79
C LYS A 483 -4.92 -18.38 -5.61
N GLN A 484 -5.45 -18.36 -4.38
CA GLN A 484 -4.67 -18.52 -3.15
C GLN A 484 -4.07 -19.94 -3.09
N LEU A 485 -4.91 -20.98 -3.18
CA LEU A 485 -4.45 -22.36 -3.20
C LEU A 485 -3.45 -22.62 -4.34
N GLN A 486 -3.74 -22.13 -5.54
CA GLN A 486 -2.82 -22.22 -6.68
C GLN A 486 -1.45 -21.62 -6.38
N GLY A 487 -1.42 -20.46 -5.70
CA GLY A 487 -0.18 -19.82 -5.26
C GLY A 487 0.65 -20.70 -4.33
N HIS A 488 0.03 -21.32 -3.32
CA HIS A 488 0.72 -22.23 -2.39
C HIS A 488 1.22 -23.50 -3.09
N MET A 489 0.39 -24.07 -3.98
CA MET A 489 0.77 -25.25 -4.75
C MET A 489 1.94 -24.98 -5.71
N TRP A 490 1.93 -23.85 -6.41
CA TRP A 490 3.03 -23.47 -7.29
C TRP A 490 4.31 -23.20 -6.50
N LEU A 491 4.23 -22.54 -5.35
CA LEU A 491 5.38 -22.34 -4.47
C LEU A 491 6.04 -23.68 -4.10
N GLN A 492 5.25 -24.65 -3.60
CA GLN A 492 5.76 -25.98 -3.29
C GLN A 492 6.36 -26.68 -4.51
N GLY A 493 5.68 -26.62 -5.66
CA GLY A 493 6.18 -27.25 -6.89
C GLY A 493 7.51 -26.65 -7.36
N TYR A 494 7.68 -25.34 -7.25
CA TYR A 494 8.92 -24.67 -7.59
C TYR A 494 10.04 -24.96 -6.59
N GLU A 495 9.76 -24.93 -5.29
CA GLU A 495 10.74 -25.20 -4.23
C GLU A 495 11.21 -26.67 -4.22
N SER A 496 10.32 -27.60 -4.56
CA SER A 496 10.68 -29.01 -4.70
C SER A 496 11.39 -29.33 -6.01
N GLY A 497 11.38 -28.42 -6.97
CA GLY A 497 11.91 -28.62 -8.32
C GLY A 497 11.02 -29.47 -9.25
N GLU A 498 9.80 -29.83 -8.80
CA GLU A 498 8.80 -30.47 -9.66
C GLU A 498 8.29 -29.54 -10.77
N LEU A 499 8.32 -28.23 -10.51
CA LEU A 499 8.05 -27.16 -11.48
C LEU A 499 9.31 -26.35 -11.74
N LYS A 500 9.49 -25.96 -13.00
CA LYS A 500 10.49 -24.99 -13.44
C LYS A 500 9.83 -24.07 -14.48
N ALA A 501 9.88 -22.76 -14.25
CA ALA A 501 9.24 -21.82 -15.16
C ALA A 501 10.06 -21.71 -16.45
N LEU A 502 9.38 -21.65 -17.59
CA LEU A 502 10.05 -21.46 -18.88
C LEU A 502 10.00 -19.98 -19.29
N VAL A 503 11.15 -19.44 -19.65
CA VAL A 503 11.29 -18.09 -20.21
C VAL A 503 12.07 -18.17 -21.52
N TYR A 504 11.66 -17.44 -22.54
CA TYR A 504 12.35 -17.44 -23.84
C TYR A 504 13.82 -16.99 -23.70
N ASP A 505 14.73 -17.60 -24.47
CA ASP A 505 16.18 -17.38 -24.36
C ASP A 505 16.60 -15.92 -24.61
N ASP A 506 15.84 -15.18 -25.41
CA ASP A 506 16.10 -13.79 -25.75
C ASP A 506 15.60 -12.78 -24.69
N VAL A 507 14.86 -13.22 -23.68
CA VAL A 507 14.33 -12.34 -22.63
C VAL A 507 15.42 -11.87 -21.67
N PRO A 508 16.23 -12.75 -21.01
CA PRO A 508 17.24 -12.27 -20.06
C PRO A 508 18.26 -11.28 -20.65
N PRO A 509 18.84 -11.50 -21.85
CA PRO A 509 19.75 -10.52 -22.45
C PRO A 509 19.09 -9.15 -22.72
N CYS A 510 17.80 -9.13 -23.05
CA CYS A 510 17.05 -7.89 -23.20
C CYS A 510 16.84 -7.19 -21.86
N LEU A 511 16.43 -7.93 -20.82
CA LEU A 511 16.26 -7.38 -19.46
C LEU A 511 17.56 -6.78 -18.91
N GLU A 512 18.69 -7.46 -19.15
CA GLU A 512 20.02 -6.98 -18.76
C GLU A 512 20.39 -5.69 -19.50
N ARG A 513 20.17 -5.64 -20.83
CA ARG A 513 20.39 -4.44 -21.65
C ARG A 513 19.55 -3.25 -21.17
N LEU A 514 18.25 -3.45 -20.93
CA LEU A 514 17.34 -2.40 -20.48
C LEU A 514 17.75 -1.86 -19.11
N ARG A 515 18.12 -2.75 -18.18
CA ARG A 515 18.64 -2.36 -16.86
C ARG A 515 19.92 -1.54 -16.99
N ALA A 516 20.88 -1.96 -17.83
CA ALA A 516 22.12 -1.23 -18.07
C ALA A 516 21.89 0.18 -18.66
N ARG A 517 20.76 0.38 -19.35
CA ARG A 517 20.32 1.67 -19.89
C ARG A 517 19.42 2.48 -18.95
N GLY A 518 19.14 1.98 -17.75
CA GLY A 518 18.27 2.65 -16.77
C GLY A 518 16.79 2.61 -17.13
N VAL A 519 16.38 1.77 -18.08
CA VAL A 519 14.97 1.55 -18.42
C VAL A 519 14.37 0.60 -17.39
N ARG A 520 13.29 1.02 -16.73
CA ARG A 520 12.60 0.17 -15.76
C ARG A 520 11.78 -0.89 -16.49
N VAL A 521 11.82 -2.14 -16.03
CA VAL A 521 10.97 -3.21 -16.55
C VAL A 521 9.90 -3.56 -15.53
N GLY A 522 8.65 -3.63 -15.97
CA GLY A 522 7.52 -4.06 -15.14
C GLY A 522 6.72 -5.17 -15.80
N ILE A 523 5.96 -5.91 -15.01
CA ILE A 523 5.09 -6.99 -15.49
C ILE A 523 3.63 -6.58 -15.34
N TYR A 524 2.80 -6.86 -16.35
CA TYR A 524 1.34 -6.80 -16.23
C TYR A 524 0.72 -8.08 -16.77
N SER A 525 0.23 -8.94 -15.87
CA SER A 525 -0.32 -10.25 -16.22
C SER A 525 -1.62 -10.55 -15.46
N SER A 526 -2.41 -11.49 -15.96
CA SER A 526 -3.64 -11.92 -15.28
C SER A 526 -3.39 -12.78 -14.03
N GLY A 527 -2.20 -13.39 -13.93
CA GLY A 527 -1.74 -14.11 -12.74
C GLY A 527 -1.52 -13.16 -11.56
N SER A 528 -1.70 -13.65 -10.32
CA SER A 528 -1.46 -12.84 -9.12
C SER A 528 -0.01 -12.36 -9.05
N ARG A 529 0.24 -11.21 -8.42
CA ARG A 529 1.62 -10.72 -8.23
C ARG A 529 2.55 -11.75 -7.60
N GLN A 530 2.04 -12.58 -6.67
CA GLN A 530 2.80 -13.68 -6.08
C GLN A 530 3.18 -14.73 -7.13
N ALA A 531 2.25 -15.17 -7.97
CA ALA A 531 2.52 -16.14 -9.03
C ALA A 531 3.53 -15.60 -10.05
N GLN A 532 3.44 -14.30 -10.39
CA GLN A 532 4.42 -13.64 -11.26
C GLN A 532 5.83 -13.68 -10.63
N LYS A 533 5.96 -13.32 -9.34
CA LYS A 533 7.24 -13.39 -8.63
C LYS A 533 7.83 -14.80 -8.63
N LEU A 534 7.02 -15.82 -8.36
CA LEU A 534 7.47 -17.22 -8.36
C LEU A 534 7.95 -17.65 -9.75
N LEU A 535 7.21 -17.29 -10.81
CA LEU A 535 7.58 -17.62 -12.18
C LEU A 535 8.97 -17.08 -12.54
N PHE A 536 9.23 -15.80 -12.26
CA PHE A 536 10.54 -15.20 -12.56
C PHE A 536 11.65 -15.61 -11.59
N GLN A 537 11.33 -15.94 -10.33
CA GLN A 537 12.30 -16.45 -9.36
C GLN A 537 12.82 -17.83 -9.73
N TYR A 538 11.92 -18.71 -10.18
CA TYR A 538 12.22 -20.12 -10.46
C TYR A 538 12.29 -20.41 -11.96
N SER A 539 12.68 -19.42 -12.77
CA SER A 539 12.84 -19.61 -14.22
C SER A 539 13.98 -20.56 -14.55
N ASP A 540 13.91 -21.19 -15.72
CA ASP A 540 14.99 -21.98 -16.33
C ASP A 540 16.22 -21.15 -16.70
N LYS A 541 16.13 -19.82 -16.55
CA LYS A 541 17.23 -18.86 -16.74
C LYS A 541 17.78 -18.29 -15.43
N GLY A 542 17.40 -18.86 -14.28
CA GLY A 542 17.77 -18.37 -12.95
C GLY A 542 16.71 -17.44 -12.35
N ASP A 543 17.08 -16.70 -11.30
CA ASP A 543 16.19 -15.71 -10.70
C ASP A 543 16.26 -14.40 -11.48
N LEU A 544 15.20 -14.07 -12.22
CA LEU A 544 15.13 -12.87 -13.05
C LEU A 544 14.50 -11.68 -12.34
N ARG A 545 14.11 -11.80 -11.07
CA ARG A 545 13.41 -10.71 -10.35
C ARG A 545 14.28 -9.46 -10.19
N GLU A 546 15.60 -9.60 -10.21
CA GLU A 546 16.53 -8.47 -10.12
C GLU A 546 16.38 -7.45 -11.27
N TYR A 547 15.80 -7.86 -12.40
CA TYR A 547 15.54 -6.97 -13.54
C TYR A 547 14.14 -6.34 -13.50
N LEU A 548 13.25 -6.80 -12.61
CA LEU A 548 11.85 -6.44 -12.59
C LEU A 548 11.55 -5.48 -11.43
N THR A 549 11.05 -4.30 -11.77
CA THR A 549 10.86 -3.18 -10.84
C THR A 549 9.45 -3.08 -10.26
N VAL A 550 8.45 -3.65 -10.96
CA VAL A 550 7.04 -3.59 -10.54
C VAL A 550 6.22 -4.73 -11.15
N TYR A 551 5.16 -5.14 -10.44
CA TYR A 551 4.23 -6.18 -10.85
C TYR A 551 2.79 -5.68 -10.72
N PHE A 552 2.04 -5.75 -11.81
CA PHE A 552 0.62 -5.47 -11.85
C PHE A 552 -0.16 -6.75 -12.17
N ASP A 553 -1.29 -6.92 -11.51
CA ASP A 553 -2.25 -7.99 -11.75
C ASP A 553 -3.65 -7.41 -11.95
N THR A 554 -4.66 -8.27 -12.12
CA THR A 554 -6.04 -7.82 -12.37
C THR A 554 -6.67 -7.01 -11.23
N LYS A 555 -5.98 -6.82 -10.08
CA LYS A 555 -6.46 -5.91 -9.04
C LYS A 555 -6.41 -4.44 -9.48
N ILE A 556 -5.54 -4.09 -10.45
CA ILE A 556 -5.50 -2.73 -11.02
C ILE A 556 -6.60 -2.50 -12.07
N GLY A 557 -7.22 -3.58 -12.56
CA GLY A 557 -8.23 -3.57 -13.62
C GLY A 557 -8.02 -4.71 -14.62
N HIS A 558 -8.94 -4.92 -15.57
CA HIS A 558 -8.80 -5.97 -16.57
C HIS A 558 -7.84 -5.54 -17.70
N LYS A 559 -7.06 -6.47 -18.29
CA LYS A 559 -6.04 -6.16 -19.31
C LYS A 559 -6.60 -5.62 -20.64
N ARG A 560 -7.90 -5.71 -20.86
CA ARG A 560 -8.58 -5.16 -22.06
C ARG A 560 -9.29 -3.82 -21.80
N GLU A 561 -9.14 -3.27 -20.60
CA GLU A 561 -9.77 -2.02 -20.21
C GLU A 561 -8.75 -0.89 -20.23
N VAL A 562 -9.09 0.19 -20.92
CA VAL A 562 -8.26 1.40 -21.02
C VAL A 562 -7.93 1.96 -19.62
N GLY A 563 -8.90 1.93 -18.70
CA GLY A 563 -8.73 2.42 -17.33
C GLY A 563 -7.60 1.73 -16.56
N SER A 564 -7.36 0.44 -16.81
CA SER A 564 -6.27 -0.30 -16.17
C SER A 564 -4.90 0.27 -16.52
N TYR A 565 -4.70 0.63 -17.79
CA TYR A 565 -3.43 1.20 -18.25
C TYR A 565 -3.24 2.66 -17.81
N MET A 566 -4.33 3.42 -17.69
CA MET A 566 -4.29 4.76 -17.09
C MET A 566 -3.82 4.70 -15.63
N GLU A 567 -4.34 3.74 -14.86
CA GLU A 567 -3.94 3.52 -13.47
C GLU A 567 -2.50 2.99 -13.36
N ILE A 568 -2.07 2.13 -14.30
CA ILE A 568 -0.66 1.67 -14.39
C ILE A 568 0.28 2.87 -14.63
N VAL A 569 -0.03 3.74 -15.59
CA VAL A 569 0.80 4.94 -15.88
C VAL A 569 0.91 5.84 -14.64
N GLN A 570 -0.20 6.06 -13.94
CA GLN A 570 -0.20 6.82 -12.68
C GLN A 570 0.65 6.13 -11.60
N SER A 571 0.49 4.82 -11.42
CA SER A 571 1.26 4.03 -10.45
C SER A 571 2.76 3.98 -10.75
N LEU A 572 3.14 4.08 -12.02
CA LEU A 572 4.54 4.09 -12.46
C LEU A 572 5.25 5.43 -12.18
N GLY A 573 4.51 6.51 -11.92
CA GLY A 573 5.05 7.84 -11.69
C GLY A 573 5.78 8.42 -12.90
N VAL A 574 5.30 8.15 -14.12
CA VAL A 574 5.85 8.72 -15.36
C VAL A 574 5.05 9.94 -15.83
N ASP A 575 5.68 10.85 -16.56
CA ASP A 575 5.07 12.12 -16.98
C ASP A 575 4.05 11.94 -18.10
N SER A 576 4.20 10.90 -18.92
CA SER A 576 3.33 10.60 -20.03
C SER A 576 3.18 9.10 -20.25
N GLY A 577 2.02 8.66 -20.75
CA GLY A 577 1.86 7.29 -21.25
C GLY A 577 2.89 6.94 -22.33
N LYS A 578 3.35 7.95 -23.10
CA LYS A 578 4.42 7.80 -24.10
C LYS A 578 5.80 7.51 -23.52
N ASP A 579 5.98 7.62 -22.20
CA ASP A 579 7.17 7.12 -21.52
C ASP A 579 7.14 5.60 -21.28
N VAL A 580 6.04 4.93 -21.64
CA VAL A 580 5.81 3.50 -21.39
C VAL A 580 5.59 2.75 -22.70
N LEU A 581 6.42 1.74 -22.94
CA LEU A 581 6.22 0.74 -23.99
C LEU A 581 5.55 -0.49 -23.38
N PHE A 582 4.39 -0.89 -23.89
CA PHE A 582 3.75 -2.16 -23.53
C PHE A 582 4.02 -3.24 -24.58
N VAL A 583 4.42 -4.42 -24.14
CA VAL A 583 4.67 -5.60 -24.97
C VAL A 583 3.67 -6.69 -24.60
N THR A 584 2.85 -7.11 -25.56
CA THR A 584 1.82 -8.15 -25.38
C THR A 584 1.64 -8.93 -26.68
N ASP A 585 1.18 -10.18 -26.62
CA ASP A 585 0.76 -10.91 -27.82
C ASP A 585 -0.72 -10.66 -28.19
N VAL A 586 -1.50 -10.05 -27.29
CA VAL A 586 -2.95 -9.89 -27.44
C VAL A 586 -3.29 -8.49 -27.99
N ILE A 587 -3.87 -8.46 -29.19
CA ILE A 587 -4.20 -7.20 -29.87
C ILE A 587 -5.21 -6.33 -29.11
N GLU A 588 -6.19 -6.92 -28.42
CA GLU A 588 -7.17 -6.17 -27.64
C GLU A 588 -6.54 -5.49 -26.40
N GLU A 589 -5.49 -6.09 -25.84
CA GLU A 589 -4.71 -5.47 -24.77
C GLU A 589 -3.88 -4.30 -25.33
N ALA A 590 -3.30 -4.49 -26.52
CA ALA A 590 -2.55 -3.44 -27.19
C ALA A 590 -3.41 -2.21 -27.54
N GLN A 591 -4.64 -2.45 -28.04
CA GLN A 591 -5.61 -1.39 -28.31
C GLN A 591 -6.00 -0.63 -27.05
N ALA A 592 -6.19 -1.33 -25.93
CA ALA A 592 -6.51 -0.71 -24.65
C ALA A 592 -5.34 0.13 -24.10
N ALA A 593 -4.10 -0.35 -24.23
CA ALA A 593 -2.89 0.37 -23.85
C ALA A 593 -2.68 1.63 -24.72
N GLU A 594 -2.81 1.51 -26.04
CA GLU A 594 -2.70 2.64 -26.96
C GLU A 594 -3.77 3.71 -26.69
N ALA A 595 -5.01 3.30 -26.43
CA ALA A 595 -6.09 4.22 -26.08
C ALA A 595 -5.83 4.95 -24.75
N ALA A 596 -5.02 4.38 -23.85
CA ALA A 596 -4.54 5.01 -22.63
C ALA A 596 -3.28 5.88 -22.84
N GLY A 597 -2.76 5.93 -24.07
CA GLY A 597 -1.63 6.78 -24.46
C GLY A 597 -0.26 6.09 -24.43
N LEU A 598 -0.19 4.78 -24.18
CA LEU A 598 1.06 4.02 -24.20
C LEU A 598 1.52 3.77 -25.63
N ASP A 599 2.83 3.63 -25.82
CA ASP A 599 3.34 2.98 -27.03
C ASP A 599 3.24 1.47 -26.85
N THR A 600 2.98 0.74 -27.94
CA THR A 600 2.72 -0.69 -27.85
C THR A 600 3.34 -1.44 -29.01
N VAL A 601 3.82 -2.66 -28.72
CA VAL A 601 4.36 -3.58 -29.70
C VAL A 601 3.81 -4.99 -29.45
N LEU A 602 3.48 -5.68 -30.54
CA LEU A 602 2.93 -7.03 -30.50
C LEU A 602 4.04 -8.08 -30.54
N SER A 603 4.05 -8.96 -29.55
CA SER A 603 4.94 -10.12 -29.48
C SER A 603 4.35 -11.29 -30.26
N VAL A 604 5.07 -11.74 -31.30
CA VAL A 604 4.68 -12.88 -32.13
C VAL A 604 5.59 -14.05 -31.82
N ARG A 605 5.12 -14.95 -30.94
CA ARG A 605 5.85 -16.16 -30.52
C ARG A 605 5.19 -17.43 -31.05
N PRO A 606 5.93 -18.56 -31.11
CA PRO A 606 5.34 -19.86 -31.45
C PRO A 606 4.19 -20.22 -30.50
N GLY A 607 3.03 -20.55 -31.07
CA GLY A 607 1.82 -20.92 -30.32
C GLY A 607 0.84 -19.76 -30.09
N ASN A 608 1.24 -18.50 -30.31
CA ASN A 608 0.34 -17.36 -30.18
C ASN A 608 -0.80 -17.44 -31.21
N LYS A 609 -1.93 -16.83 -30.87
CA LYS A 609 -3.05 -16.71 -31.82
C LYS A 609 -2.62 -15.87 -33.03
N PRO A 610 -3.04 -16.23 -34.25
CA PRO A 610 -2.79 -15.40 -35.41
C PRO A 610 -3.34 -13.99 -35.22
N LEU A 611 -2.51 -12.99 -35.51
CA LEU A 611 -2.96 -11.60 -35.54
C LEU A 611 -3.86 -11.36 -36.77
N PRO A 612 -4.79 -10.39 -36.70
CA PRO A 612 -5.57 -9.97 -37.87
C PRO A 612 -4.66 -9.56 -39.03
N GLU A 613 -5.07 -9.83 -40.28
CA GLU A 613 -4.27 -9.52 -41.48
C GLU A 613 -3.92 -8.02 -41.60
N THR A 614 -4.71 -7.15 -40.98
CA THR A 614 -4.47 -5.70 -40.95
C THR A 614 -4.54 -5.18 -39.51
N HIS A 615 -3.43 -4.61 -39.04
CA HIS A 615 -3.33 -3.80 -37.83
C HIS A 615 -2.15 -2.83 -37.98
N HIS A 616 -2.11 -1.77 -37.17
CA HIS A 616 -1.06 -0.74 -37.26
C HIS A 616 0.05 -0.90 -36.22
N PHE A 617 -0.11 -1.77 -35.22
CA PHE A 617 0.93 -2.00 -34.20
C PHE A 617 2.21 -2.60 -34.81
N PRO A 618 3.41 -2.15 -34.38
CA PRO A 618 4.65 -2.86 -34.70
C PRO A 618 4.63 -4.27 -34.11
N THR A 619 5.38 -5.18 -34.73
CA THR A 619 5.48 -6.58 -34.30
C THR A 619 6.93 -6.98 -34.12
N ILE A 620 7.22 -7.78 -33.09
CA ILE A 620 8.52 -8.40 -32.84
C ILE A 620 8.36 -9.91 -32.75
N ARG A 621 9.38 -10.66 -33.14
CA ARG A 621 9.46 -12.13 -32.96
C ARG A 621 10.48 -12.53 -31.89
N SER A 622 11.34 -11.58 -31.53
CA SER A 622 12.35 -11.69 -30.48
C SER A 622 12.50 -10.36 -29.73
N PHE A 623 12.82 -10.42 -28.45
CA PHE A 623 13.21 -9.27 -27.62
C PHE A 623 14.59 -8.71 -28.02
N ALA A 624 15.30 -9.36 -28.94
CA ALA A 624 16.44 -8.76 -29.63
C ALA A 624 16.02 -7.59 -30.56
N GLU A 625 14.75 -7.52 -30.95
CA GLU A 625 14.20 -6.45 -31.80
C GLU A 625 13.64 -5.26 -30.98
N LEU A 626 13.60 -5.38 -29.64
CA LEU A 626 13.23 -4.32 -28.70
C LEU A 626 14.38 -3.36 -28.45
#